data_AF-A0A9E8QG43-F1
#
_entry.id   AF-A0A9E8QG43-F1
#
_cell.length_a   1.000
_cell.length_b   1.000
_cell.length_c   1.000
_cell.angle_alpha   90.00
_cell.angle_beta   90.00
_cell.angle_gamma   90.00
#
_symmetry.space_group_name_H-M   'P 1'
#
loop_
_entity.id
_entity.type
_entity.pdbx_description
1 polymer ?
#
loop_
_entity_poly.entity_id
_entity_poly.type
_entity_poly.pdbx_seq_one_letter_code
_entity_poly.pdbx_strand_id
1 'polypeptide(L)'
;MSSPTERIVHAGLADGGAIARYDRAGKWYLEYPEGSGKKRRLLSLKEAAQLAVDNEHFEGAYIAKGRYGGLAFGAAVTRAQAARDLAQRQTKP
;
A
#
# COMPACT_ATOMS: atom_id res chain seq x y z
N MET A 1 2.83 16.09 -16.86
CA MET A 1 2.29 14.74 -16.53
C MET A 1 3.47 13.89 -16.06
N SER A 2 3.48 13.42 -14.81
CA SER A 2 4.59 12.58 -14.30
C SER A 2 4.54 11.19 -14.93
N SER A 3 5.67 10.71 -15.43
CA SER A 3 5.76 9.40 -16.10
C SER A 3 5.46 8.25 -15.12
N PRO A 4 4.82 7.14 -15.54
CA PRO A 4 4.76 5.89 -14.78
C PRO A 4 6.11 5.40 -14.22
N THR A 5 7.22 5.69 -14.91
CA THR A 5 8.58 5.30 -14.50
C THR A 5 9.16 6.13 -13.36
N GLU A 6 8.57 7.27 -12.99
CA GLU A 6 9.01 8.08 -11.84
C GLU A 6 8.36 7.67 -10.51
N ARG A 7 7.50 6.65 -10.52
CA ARG A 7 6.65 6.28 -9.38
C ARG A 7 7.17 5.04 -8.67
N ILE A 8 7.53 5.20 -7.40
CA ILE A 8 8.10 4.13 -6.58
C ILE A 8 6.96 3.29 -6.01
N VAL A 9 6.98 1.98 -6.25
CA VAL A 9 6.01 1.06 -5.64
C VAL A 9 6.45 0.71 -4.22
N HIS A 10 5.57 0.96 -3.25
CA HIS A 10 5.75 0.66 -1.83
C HIS A 10 4.97 -0.57 -1.35
N ALA A 11 3.99 -1.07 -2.12
CA ALA A 11 3.30 -2.32 -1.82
C ALA A 11 2.69 -2.95 -3.08
N GLY A 12 2.73 -4.28 -3.14
CA GLY A 12 2.09 -5.11 -4.16
C GLY A 12 1.03 -6.03 -3.56
N LEU A 13 -0.04 -6.26 -4.32
CA LEU A 13 -1.13 -7.19 -4.06
C LEU A 13 -0.87 -8.52 -4.75
N ALA A 14 -1.50 -9.58 -4.25
CA ALA A 14 -1.44 -10.91 -4.84
C ALA A 14 -2.00 -10.98 -6.27
N ASP A 15 -2.96 -10.12 -6.62
CA ASP A 15 -3.51 -10.04 -7.99
C ASP A 15 -2.61 -9.25 -8.96
N GLY A 16 -1.38 -8.90 -8.54
CA GLY A 16 -0.45 -8.07 -9.30
C GLY A 16 -0.77 -6.57 -9.23
N GLY A 17 -1.79 -6.15 -8.47
CA GLY A 17 -2.06 -4.74 -8.21
C GLY A 17 -0.96 -4.07 -7.38
N ALA A 18 -0.67 -2.80 -7.64
CA ALA A 18 0.27 -1.99 -6.86
C ALA A 18 -0.50 -0.92 -6.08
N ILE A 19 -0.49 -0.99 -4.74
CA ILE A 19 -1.29 -0.09 -3.87
C ILE A 19 -0.66 1.29 -3.70
N ALA A 20 0.65 1.40 -3.89
CA ALA A 20 1.36 2.49 -3.26
C ALA A 20 2.46 3.06 -4.17
N ARG A 21 2.05 3.78 -5.21
CA ARG A 21 2.97 4.59 -6.02
C ARG A 21 3.09 5.98 -5.44
N TYR A 22 4.22 6.30 -4.80
CA TYR A 22 4.56 7.67 -4.40
C TYR A 22 4.92 8.46 -5.67
N ASP A 23 4.12 9.47 -6.01
CA ASP A 23 4.58 10.51 -6.94
C ASP A 23 5.35 11.60 -6.18
N ARG A 24 6.22 12.36 -6.85
CA ARG A 24 6.96 13.49 -6.22
C ARG A 24 6.03 14.55 -5.59
N ALA A 25 4.73 14.51 -5.87
CA ALA A 25 3.72 15.40 -5.27
C ALA A 25 3.09 14.81 -3.99
N GLY A 26 3.58 13.66 -3.50
CA GLY A 26 3.13 13.04 -2.25
C GLY A 26 1.82 12.29 -2.34
N LYS A 27 1.32 12.00 -3.54
CA LYS A 27 0.06 11.29 -3.74
C LYS A 27 0.27 9.78 -3.81
N TRP A 28 -0.74 9.04 -3.35
CA TRP A 28 -0.76 7.58 -3.35
C TRP A 28 -1.83 7.08 -4.30
N TYR A 29 -1.55 5.98 -5.00
CA TYR A 29 -2.48 5.41 -5.96
C TYR A 29 -2.46 3.90 -5.91
N LEU A 30 -3.66 3.33 -5.96
CA LEU A 30 -3.87 1.94 -6.32
C LEU A 30 -3.93 1.82 -7.85
N GLU A 31 -2.98 1.09 -8.40
CA GLU A 31 -2.91 0.75 -9.81
C GLU A 31 -3.07 -0.76 -9.97
N TYR A 32 -3.81 -1.15 -10.99
CA TYR A 32 -4.03 -2.56 -11.32
C TYR A 32 -3.19 -2.93 -12.53
N PRO A 33 -2.92 -4.23 -12.77
CA PRO A 33 -2.24 -4.69 -13.97
C PRO A 33 -2.89 -4.15 -15.24
N GLU A 34 -2.06 -3.88 -16.24
CA GLU A 34 -2.54 -3.54 -17.57
C GLU A 34 -3.41 -4.69 -18.11
N GLY A 35 -4.55 -4.38 -18.71
CA GLY A 35 -5.53 -5.37 -19.14
C GLY A 35 -6.55 -5.80 -18.07
N SER A 36 -6.41 -5.39 -16.81
CA SER A 36 -7.40 -5.69 -15.76
C SER A 36 -8.75 -4.97 -15.94
N GLY A 37 -8.84 -3.97 -16.82
CA GLY A 37 -10.02 -3.12 -17.02
C GLY A 37 -10.33 -2.17 -15.85
N LYS A 38 -9.58 -2.24 -14.74
CA LYS A 38 -9.78 -1.40 -13.54
C LYS A 38 -9.06 -0.07 -13.69
N LYS A 39 -9.73 1.03 -13.32
CA LYS A 39 -9.13 2.36 -13.29
C LYS A 39 -8.25 2.54 -12.05
N ARG A 40 -7.16 3.30 -12.20
CA ARG A 40 -6.34 3.78 -11.08
C ARG A 40 -7.22 4.56 -10.10
N ARG A 41 -7.01 4.33 -8.80
CA ARG A 41 -7.69 5.04 -7.71
C ARG A 41 -6.69 5.84 -6.89
N LEU A 42 -7.00 7.12 -6.64
CA LEU A 42 -6.26 7.95 -5.69
C LEU A 42 -6.55 7.47 -4.27
N LEU A 43 -5.53 7.39 -3.42
CA LEU A 43 -5.63 6.99 -2.03
C LEU A 43 -5.01 8.06 -1.13
N SER A 44 -5.53 8.16 0.10
CA SER A 44 -4.79 8.77 1.20
C SER A 44 -3.64 7.86 1.65
N LEU A 45 -2.66 8.43 2.35
CA LEU A 45 -1.58 7.67 2.99
C LEU A 45 -2.12 6.58 3.93
N LYS A 46 -3.17 6.91 4.70
CA LYS A 46 -3.79 6.00 5.65
C LYS A 46 -4.45 4.81 4.94
N GLU A 47 -5.20 5.07 3.87
CA GLU A 47 -5.84 4.01 3.07
C GLU A 47 -4.80 3.12 2.39
N ALA A 48 -3.73 3.71 1.83
CA ALA A 48 -2.65 2.95 1.21
C ALA A 48 -1.96 2.03 2.22
N ALA A 49 -1.70 2.52 3.43
CA ALA A 49 -1.09 1.73 4.49
C ALA A 49 -2.02 0.61 4.99
N GLN A 50 -3.32 0.91 5.18
CA GLN A 50 -4.30 -0.09 5.61
C GLN A 50 -4.45 -1.19 4.56
N LEU A 51 -4.61 -0.83 3.28
CA LEU A 51 -4.69 -1.79 2.19
C LEU A 51 -3.45 -2.69 2.11
N ALA A 52 -2.25 -2.14 2.34
CA ALA A 52 -1.03 -2.93 2.36
C ALA A 52 -1.06 -3.99 3.48
N VAL A 53 -1.46 -3.60 4.70
CA VAL A 53 -1.57 -4.51 5.86
C VAL A 53 -2.68 -5.54 5.68
N ASP A 54 -3.81 -5.13 5.11
CA ASP A 54 -4.95 -6.01 4.87
C ASP A 54 -4.61 -7.09 3.85
N ASN A 55 -3.63 -6.86 2.97
CA ASN A 55 -3.27 -7.81 1.92
C ASN A 55 -1.93 -8.52 2.15
N GLU A 56 -1.17 -8.17 3.20
CA GLU A 56 0.18 -8.70 3.41
C GLU A 56 0.24 -10.22 3.61
N HIS A 57 -0.89 -10.86 3.91
CA HIS A 57 -1.02 -12.29 4.12
C HIS A 57 -1.32 -13.08 2.84
N PHE A 58 -1.64 -12.41 1.73
CA PHE A 58 -1.85 -13.09 0.46
C PHE A 58 -0.51 -13.43 -0.19
N GLU A 59 -0.45 -14.60 -0.83
CA GLU A 59 0.72 -15.05 -1.57
C GLU A 59 1.10 -14.03 -2.66
N GLY A 60 2.37 -13.64 -2.70
CA GLY A 60 2.88 -12.63 -3.65
C GLY A 60 2.67 -11.18 -3.23
N ALA A 61 1.95 -10.90 -2.14
CA ALA A 61 1.89 -9.55 -1.58
C ALA A 61 3.22 -9.14 -0.93
N TYR A 62 3.56 -7.86 -1.00
CA TYR A 62 4.77 -7.33 -0.35
C TYR A 62 4.61 -5.89 0.09
N ILE A 63 5.38 -5.48 1.10
CA ILE A 63 5.47 -4.10 1.58
C ILE A 63 6.94 -3.66 1.56
N ALA A 64 7.27 -2.67 0.73
CA ALA A 64 8.59 -2.08 0.65
C ALA A 64 8.70 -0.86 1.57
N LYS A 65 9.33 -1.07 2.74
CA LYS A 65 9.72 -0.01 3.67
C LYS A 65 11.08 0.59 3.25
N GLY A 66 11.35 1.85 3.63
CA GLY A 66 12.68 2.47 3.45
C GLY A 66 13.04 3.02 2.06
N ARG A 67 12.10 3.04 1.10
CA ARG A 67 12.29 3.73 -0.19
C ARG A 67 12.02 5.23 -0.08
N TYR A 68 12.57 6.05 -0.98
CA TYR A 68 12.29 7.50 -1.06
C TYR A 68 10.77 7.79 -1.02
N GLY A 69 10.35 8.76 -0.21
CA GLY A 69 8.93 9.06 0.05
C GLY A 69 8.22 8.10 1.02
N GLY A 70 8.87 6.98 1.37
CA GLY A 70 8.29 5.86 2.11
C GLY A 70 8.42 5.88 3.62
N LEU A 71 9.05 6.90 4.23
CA LEU A 71 9.16 6.98 5.70
C LEU A 71 7.79 7.16 6.37
N ALA A 72 6.97 8.10 5.86
CA ALA A 72 5.61 8.31 6.36
C ALA A 72 4.72 7.09 6.11
N PHE A 73 4.91 6.41 4.98
CA PHE A 73 4.23 5.15 4.67
C PHE A 73 4.64 4.01 5.60
N GLY A 74 5.94 3.84 5.84
CA GLY A 74 6.46 2.85 6.79
C GLY A 74 5.89 3.06 8.19
N ALA A 75 5.85 4.31 8.66
CA ALA A 75 5.25 4.66 9.95
C ALA A 75 3.74 4.37 9.98
N ALA A 76 3.01 4.68 8.91
CA ALA A 76 1.58 4.39 8.80
C ALA A 76 1.30 2.88 8.78
N VAL A 77 2.09 2.09 8.04
CA VAL A 77 2.00 0.62 8.03
C VAL A 77 2.23 0.05 9.42
N THR A 78 3.28 0.49 10.12
CA THR A 78 3.55 0.01 11.48
C THR A 78 2.39 0.31 12.44
N ARG A 79 1.76 1.48 12.33
CA ARG A 79 0.57 1.82 13.12
C ARG A 79 -0.64 0.95 12.77
N ALA A 80 -0.87 0.69 11.48
CA ALA A 80 -1.95 -0.17 11.02
C ALA A 80 -1.77 -1.63 11.47
N GLN A 81 -0.54 -2.15 11.42
CA GLN A 81 -0.20 -3.48 11.95
C GLN A 81 -0.50 -3.56 13.46
N ALA A 82 -0.01 -2.59 14.24
CA ALA A 82 -0.26 -2.55 15.69
C ALA A 82 -1.76 -2.47 16.04
N ALA A 83 -2.54 -1.69 15.28
CA ALA A 83 -3.99 -1.59 15.47
C ALA A 83 -4.71 -2.93 15.17
N ARG A 84 -4.30 -3.62 14.10
CA ARG A 84 -4.83 -4.95 13.77
C ARG A 84 -4.51 -5.96 14.86
N ASP A 85 -3.26 -5.99 15.32
CA ASP A 85 -2.81 -6.93 16.36
C ASP A 85 -3.56 -6.69 17.68
N LEU A 86 -3.82 -5.43 18.04
CA LEU A 86 -4.63 -5.09 19.21
C LEU A 86 -6.08 -5.57 19.05
N ALA A 87 -6.69 -5.35 17.88
CA ALA A 87 -8.05 -5.80 17.61
C ALA A 87 -8.17 -7.33 17.68
N GLN A 88 -7.19 -8.07 17.13
CA GLN A 88 -7.14 -9.54 17.21
C GLN A 88 -6.97 -10.06 18.63
N ARG A 89 -6.28 -9.34 19.52
CA ARG A 89 -6.14 -9.70 20.93
C ARG A 89 -7.44 -9.51 21.72
N GLN A 90 -8.25 -8.53 21.34
CA GLN A 90 -9.53 -8.24 22.01
C GLN A 90 -10.65 -9.20 21.60
N THR A 91 -10.51 -9.89 20.46
CA THR A 91 -11.50 -10.84 19.95
C THR A 91 -11.21 -12.30 20.29
N LYS A 92 -10.08 -12.59 20.94
CA LYS A 92 -9.74 -13.94 21.39
C LYS A 92 -10.34 -14.14 22.80
N PRO A 93 -11.28 -15.08 23.00
CA PRO A 93 -11.92 -15.33 24.30
C PRO A 93 -10.93 -15.85 25.35
#